data_AF-A0AAV9E4M0-F1
#
_entry.id   AF-A0AAV9E4M0-F1
#
_cell.length_a   1.000
_cell.length_b   1.000
_cell.length_c   1.000
_cell.angle_alpha   90.00
_cell.angle_beta   90.00
_cell.angle_gamma   90.00
#
_symmetry.space_group_name_H-M   'P 1'
#
loop_
_entity.id
_entity.type
_entity.pdbx_description
1 polymer ?
#
loop_
_entity_poly.entity_id
_entity_poly.type
_entity_poly.pdbx_seq_one_letter_code
_entity_poly.pdbx_strand_id
1 'polypeptide(L)'
;MHKSSMLRNVKDEARMQTQPQETPALVETERVANLLSSGQEQGMVVHCLVQLSNSPFPLRVSIVYGSNEEHEHQLRWKNLVAFDPGPSTAWLVSGDFNEMRYSTEKQGVQFSTLQWLHKFNAYLENCNLHDLQQFVVVQERLSDDQATLHSLQVALLLDPLNQGLIEEETRERRRYAQSLHTEEEVMRQKARLN
;
A
#
# COMPACT_ATOMS: atom_id res chain seq x y z
N MET A 1 65.84 -4.11 -56.24
CA MET A 1 66.09 -3.10 -55.19
C MET A 1 65.10 -3.31 -54.06
N HIS A 2 65.59 -3.27 -52.83
CA HIS A 2 64.89 -3.56 -51.57
C HIS A 2 63.63 -2.73 -51.32
N LYS A 3 62.66 -3.35 -50.63
CA LYS A 3 62.01 -2.93 -49.35
C LYS A 3 60.71 -3.74 -49.21
N SER A 4 60.58 -4.71 -48.30
CA SER A 4 60.45 -4.59 -46.85
C SER A 4 59.32 -3.64 -46.44
N SER A 5 58.21 -4.17 -45.91
CA SER A 5 57.64 -3.80 -44.60
C SER A 5 56.12 -4.02 -44.49
N MET A 6 55.76 -4.72 -43.41
CA MET A 6 54.53 -4.61 -42.61
C MET A 6 53.22 -5.23 -43.12
N LEU A 7 53.09 -6.51 -42.79
CA LEU A 7 51.88 -7.13 -42.27
C LEU A 7 51.30 -6.33 -41.10
N ARG A 8 50.06 -5.83 -41.22
CA ARG A 8 49.14 -5.64 -40.09
C ARG A 8 47.69 -5.86 -40.53
N ASN A 9 46.99 -6.56 -39.64
CA ASN A 9 45.55 -6.56 -39.40
C ASN A 9 44.67 -7.44 -40.30
N VAL A 10 44.68 -8.72 -39.93
CA VAL A 10 43.48 -9.56 -39.87
C VAL A 10 42.45 -8.91 -38.95
N LYS A 11 41.29 -8.50 -39.50
CA LYS A 11 39.95 -8.54 -38.88
C LYS A 11 38.94 -7.88 -39.83
N ASP A 12 38.67 -8.58 -40.92
CA ASP A 12 37.41 -8.43 -41.66
C ASP A 12 36.40 -9.45 -41.13
N GLU A 13 35.12 -9.12 -41.32
CA GLU A 13 33.93 -9.98 -41.16
C GLU A 13 33.34 -10.14 -39.74
N ALA A 14 32.56 -9.14 -39.33
CA ALA A 14 31.23 -9.35 -38.73
C ALA A 14 30.48 -8.02 -38.64
N ARG A 15 29.79 -7.62 -39.71
CA ARG A 15 28.82 -6.50 -39.68
C ARG A 15 27.46 -7.00 -40.14
N MET A 16 26.82 -7.83 -39.31
CA MET A 16 25.37 -8.04 -39.38
C MET A 16 24.69 -6.82 -38.78
N GLN A 17 23.91 -6.13 -39.61
CA GLN A 17 22.99 -5.08 -39.20
C GLN A 17 21.81 -5.72 -38.47
N THR A 18 21.70 -5.50 -37.16
CA THR A 18 20.44 -5.63 -36.42
C THR A 18 19.94 -4.23 -36.09
N GLN A 19 18.90 -3.80 -36.80
CA GLN A 19 18.10 -2.64 -36.39
C GLN A 19 17.41 -2.97 -35.06
N PRO A 20 17.47 -2.10 -34.03
CA PRO A 20 16.60 -2.27 -32.89
C PRO A 20 15.17 -1.95 -33.30
N GLN A 21 14.30 -2.97 -33.24
CA GLN A 21 12.86 -2.80 -33.24
C GLN A 21 12.48 -1.91 -32.06
N GLU A 22 11.94 -0.73 -32.33
CA GLU A 22 11.33 0.13 -31.32
C GLU A 22 10.10 -0.60 -30.75
N THR A 23 10.24 -1.11 -29.53
CA THR A 23 9.11 -1.52 -28.68
C THR A 23 8.29 -0.27 -28.35
N PRO A 24 6.95 -0.31 -28.48
CA PRO A 24 6.13 0.82 -28.05
C PRO A 24 6.26 0.95 -26.53
N ALA A 25 6.89 2.05 -26.10
CA ALA A 25 6.94 2.43 -24.72
C ALA A 25 5.51 2.43 -24.16
N LEU A 26 5.28 1.61 -23.15
CA LEU A 26 4.14 1.75 -22.26
C LEU A 26 4.08 3.22 -21.86
N VAL A 27 2.97 3.87 -22.18
CA VAL A 27 2.67 5.22 -21.72
C VAL A 27 2.55 5.14 -20.20
N GLU A 28 3.68 5.31 -19.51
CA GLU A 28 3.68 5.74 -18.12
C GLU A 28 3.01 7.11 -18.14
N THR A 29 1.71 7.15 -17.85
CA THR A 29 1.05 8.39 -17.47
C THR A 29 1.79 8.91 -16.23
N GLU A 30 2.75 9.81 -16.44
CA GLU A 30 3.28 10.68 -15.40
C GLU A 30 2.10 11.47 -14.84
N ARG A 31 1.46 10.94 -13.80
CA ARG A 31 0.42 11.63 -13.04
C ARG A 31 1.13 12.65 -12.16
N VAL A 32 1.52 13.77 -12.75
CA VAL A 32 2.14 14.87 -12.02
C VAL A 32 1.09 15.44 -11.07
N ALA A 33 1.32 15.28 -9.77
CA ALA A 33 0.58 15.99 -8.72
C ALA A 33 1.19 17.39 -8.61
N ASN A 34 0.39 18.43 -8.79
CA ASN A 34 0.86 19.78 -8.54
C ASN A 34 0.78 20.01 -7.02
N LEU A 35 1.93 20.21 -6.38
CA LEU A 35 2.00 20.63 -4.98
C LEU A 35 1.52 22.09 -4.90
N LEU A 36 0.31 22.31 -4.39
CA LEU A 36 -0.12 23.65 -3.99
C LEU A 36 0.50 23.91 -2.61
N SER A 37 1.74 24.38 -2.61
CA SER A 37 2.57 24.49 -1.40
C SER A 37 2.11 25.62 -0.48
N SER A 38 1.14 25.33 0.40
CA SER A 38 1.07 25.97 1.72
C SER A 38 1.45 24.92 2.77
N GLY A 39 2.76 24.67 2.89
CA GLY A 39 3.29 23.80 3.94
C GLY A 39 3.09 24.44 5.30
N GLN A 40 2.38 23.80 6.21
CA GLN A 40 2.39 24.18 7.62
C GLN A 40 3.23 23.16 8.38
N GLU A 41 4.32 23.65 8.97
CA GLU A 41 5.18 22.87 9.86
C GLU A 41 4.68 23.04 11.31
N GLN A 42 4.39 21.93 11.97
CA GLN A 42 4.00 21.91 13.38
C GLN A 42 4.82 20.85 14.12
N GLY A 43 6.02 21.24 14.56
CA GLY A 43 6.97 20.31 15.16
C GLY A 43 7.48 19.30 14.14
N MET A 44 7.22 18.02 14.37
CA MET A 44 7.70 16.92 13.51
C MET A 44 6.66 16.44 12.47
N VAL A 45 5.71 17.31 12.13
CA VAL A 45 4.67 17.04 11.14
C VAL A 45 4.66 18.15 10.10
N VAL A 46 4.67 17.75 8.84
CA VAL A 46 4.52 18.64 7.70
C VAL A 46 3.16 18.40 7.06
N HIS A 47 2.35 19.44 6.98
CA HIS A 47 1.03 19.38 6.36
C HIS A 47 1.06 20.03 4.98
N CYS A 48 0.59 19.32 3.97
CA CYS A 48 0.53 19.78 2.58
C CYS A 48 -0.87 19.56 1.99
N LEU A 49 -1.24 20.42 1.04
CA LEU A 49 -2.40 20.23 0.19
C LEU A 49 -1.94 19.81 -1.21
N VAL A 50 -2.36 18.64 -1.66
CA VAL A 50 -1.96 18.03 -2.93
C VAL A 50 -3.14 18.06 -3.89
N GLN A 51 -2.98 18.72 -5.04
CA GLN A 51 -3.96 18.67 -6.12
C GLN A 51 -3.47 17.69 -7.18
N LEU A 52 -4.19 16.58 -7.34
CA LEU A 52 -3.94 15.67 -8.45
C LEU A 52 -4.50 16.27 -9.74
N SER A 53 -3.74 16.21 -10.83
CA SER A 53 -4.15 16.74 -12.15
C SER A 53 -5.46 16.12 -12.67
N ASN A 54 -5.78 14.90 -12.24
CA ASN A 54 -6.95 14.13 -12.66
C ASN A 54 -8.05 14.03 -11.60
N SER A 55 -7.97 14.79 -10.49
CA SER A 55 -9.01 14.83 -9.45
C SER A 55 -9.45 16.29 -9.26
N PRO A 56 -10.76 16.58 -9.20
CA PRO A 56 -11.22 17.89 -8.79
C PRO A 56 -11.09 18.12 -7.28
N PHE A 57 -10.92 17.06 -6.49
CA PHE A 57 -10.84 17.13 -5.04
C PHE A 57 -9.38 17.14 -4.57
N PRO A 58 -8.97 18.15 -3.77
CA PRO A 58 -7.64 18.18 -3.18
C PRO A 58 -7.50 17.11 -2.09
N LEU A 59 -6.32 16.51 -2.01
CA LEU A 59 -5.94 15.58 -0.95
C LEU A 59 -5.08 16.32 0.06
N ARG A 60 -5.44 16.26 1.34
CA ARG A 60 -4.56 16.71 2.42
C ARG A 60 -3.59 15.60 2.78
N VAL A 61 -2.31 15.93 2.91
CA VAL A 61 -1.27 14.98 3.28
C VAL A 61 -0.53 15.51 4.51
N SER A 62 -0.47 14.71 5.57
CA SER A 62 0.39 14.96 6.73
C SER A 62 1.54 13.95 6.70
N ILE A 63 2.76 14.45 6.59
CA ILE A 63 3.97 13.63 6.70
C ILE A 63 4.49 13.75 8.12
N VAL A 64 4.56 12.63 8.83
CA VAL A 64 4.99 12.54 10.22
C VAL A 64 6.40 11.96 10.29
N TYR A 65 7.26 12.57 11.10
CA TYR A 65 8.54 11.99 11.49
C TYR A 65 8.57 11.76 13.00
N GLY A 66 8.70 10.50 13.39
CA GLY A 66 8.66 10.07 14.77
C GLY A 66 10.00 10.23 15.45
N SER A 67 10.09 11.06 16.49
CA SER A 67 11.18 11.00 17.46
C SER A 67 11.01 9.81 18.41
N ASN A 68 12.11 9.36 19.01
CA ASN A 68 12.14 8.34 20.05
C ASN A 68 11.82 8.88 21.46
N GLU A 69 11.62 10.19 21.62
CA GLU A 69 11.35 10.80 22.93
C GLU A 69 9.85 10.79 23.30
N GLU A 70 9.54 10.21 24.46
CA GLU A 70 8.17 9.98 24.95
C GLU A 70 7.34 11.27 25.13
N HIS A 71 7.97 12.38 25.52
CA HIS A 71 7.27 13.66 25.66
C HIS A 71 6.82 14.21 24.30
N GLU A 72 7.62 14.00 23.26
CA GLU A 72 7.35 14.48 21.91
C GLU A 72 6.23 13.68 21.25
N HIS A 73 5.98 12.44 21.69
CA HIS A 73 4.89 11.58 21.18
C HIS A 73 3.51 12.20 21.47
N GLN A 74 3.24 12.56 22.72
CA GLN A 74 1.92 13.09 23.08
C GLN A 74 1.63 14.43 22.41
N LEU A 75 2.62 15.32 22.36
CA LEU A 75 2.47 16.63 21.73
C LEU A 75 2.20 16.48 20.24
N ARG A 76 2.91 15.58 19.55
CA ARG A 76 2.73 15.30 18.13
C ARG A 76 1.31 14.82 17.81
N TRP A 77 0.81 13.82 18.53
CA TRP A 77 -0.53 13.31 18.28
C TRP A 77 -1.62 14.32 18.64
N LYS A 78 -1.43 15.11 19.70
CA LYS A 78 -2.32 16.24 20.01
C LYS A 78 -2.35 17.28 18.89
N ASN A 79 -1.20 17.61 18.30
CA ASN A 79 -1.14 18.52 17.17
C ASN A 79 -1.85 17.94 15.94
N LEU A 80 -1.64 16.64 15.68
CA LEU A 80 -2.30 15.96 14.57
C LEU A 80 -3.84 15.95 14.74
N VAL A 81 -4.33 15.67 15.95
CA VAL A 81 -5.77 15.76 16.29
C VAL A 81 -6.29 17.18 16.19
N ALA A 82 -5.54 18.17 16.69
CA ALA A 82 -5.94 19.57 16.60
C ALA A 82 -5.98 20.08 15.15
N PHE A 83 -5.19 19.48 14.27
CA PHE A 83 -5.15 19.81 12.85
C PHE A 83 -6.29 19.18 12.04
N ASP A 84 -6.89 18.09 12.52
CA ASP A 84 -7.89 17.28 11.80
C ASP A 84 -8.76 18.13 10.85
N PRO A 85 -8.63 17.94 9.52
CA PRO A 85 -9.31 18.75 8.53
C PRO A 85 -10.82 18.48 8.44
N GLY A 86 -11.33 17.57 9.26
CA GLY A 86 -12.72 17.19 9.34
C GLY A 86 -13.15 16.19 8.27
N PRO A 87 -14.37 15.65 8.39
CA PRO A 87 -14.83 14.48 7.64
C PRO A 87 -15.03 14.74 6.14
N SER A 88 -15.19 15.99 5.72
CA SER A 88 -15.37 16.35 4.30
C SER A 88 -14.07 16.45 3.52
N THR A 89 -12.92 16.26 4.16
CA THR A 89 -11.60 16.40 3.54
C THR A 89 -10.90 15.05 3.47
N ALA A 90 -10.52 14.61 2.27
CA ALA A 90 -9.66 13.45 2.13
C ALA A 90 -8.30 13.74 2.78
N TRP A 91 -7.89 12.89 3.72
CA TRP A 91 -6.68 13.09 4.51
C TRP A 91 -5.83 11.81 4.56
N LEU A 92 -4.60 11.93 4.06
CA LEU A 92 -3.57 10.89 4.16
C LEU A 92 -2.56 11.30 5.23
N VAL A 93 -2.34 10.42 6.21
CA VAL A 93 -1.26 10.56 7.18
C VAL A 93 -0.24 9.45 6.91
N SER A 94 1.02 9.81 6.70
CA SER A 94 2.08 8.87 6.34
C SER A 94 3.41 9.28 6.98
N GLY A 95 4.34 8.34 7.09
CA GLY A 95 5.71 8.60 7.55
C GLY A 95 6.21 7.54 8.52
N ASP A 96 7.29 7.85 9.23
CA ASP A 96 7.77 7.02 10.33
C ASP A 96 7.09 7.51 11.60
N PHE A 97 6.19 6.72 12.18
CA PHE A 97 5.47 7.12 13.39
C PHE A 97 6.29 6.86 14.65
N ASN A 98 7.25 5.93 14.62
CA ASN A 98 7.90 5.34 15.81
C ASN A 98 6.92 4.89 16.91
N GLU A 99 5.72 4.46 16.52
CA GLU A 99 4.66 3.96 17.41
C GLU A 99 4.28 2.53 17.04
N MET A 100 3.80 1.76 18.02
CA MET A 100 3.21 0.46 17.78
C MET A 100 1.68 0.56 17.82
N ARG A 101 1.05 0.08 16.74
CA ARG A 101 -0.38 -0.05 16.61
C ARG A 101 -0.90 -1.39 17.15
N TYR A 102 -0.14 -2.46 16.96
CA TYR A 102 -0.53 -3.82 17.35
C TYR A 102 0.49 -4.43 18.29
N SER A 103 0.02 -5.20 19.27
CA SER A 103 0.89 -5.89 20.24
C SER A 103 1.77 -6.97 19.58
N THR A 104 1.43 -7.37 18.34
CA THR A 104 2.19 -8.35 17.54
C THR A 104 3.40 -7.76 16.82
N GLU A 105 3.56 -6.42 16.80
CA GLU A 105 4.66 -5.76 16.07
C GLU A 105 6.03 -5.92 16.76
N LYS A 106 6.06 -6.21 18.06
CA LYS A 106 7.29 -6.51 18.81
C LYS A 106 7.09 -7.69 19.76
N GLN A 107 8.14 -8.50 19.92
CA GLN A 107 8.17 -9.55 20.95
C GLN A 107 8.63 -8.97 22.30
N GLY A 108 8.02 -9.42 23.41
CA GLY A 108 8.42 -8.99 24.76
C GLY A 108 7.84 -7.65 25.21
N VAL A 109 6.65 -7.29 24.72
CA VAL A 109 5.96 -6.03 25.03
C VAL A 109 5.75 -5.86 26.55
N GLN A 110 6.24 -4.75 27.12
CA GLN A 110 6.03 -4.40 28.52
C GLN A 110 4.65 -3.74 28.73
N PHE A 111 4.14 -3.75 29.96
CA PHE A 111 2.81 -3.20 30.27
C PHE A 111 2.68 -1.70 29.94
N SER A 112 3.74 -0.92 30.15
CA SER A 112 3.81 0.50 29.77
C SER A 112 3.58 0.71 28.27
N THR A 113 4.10 -0.20 27.45
CA THR A 113 3.95 -0.18 25.99
C THR A 113 2.50 -0.41 25.53
N LEU A 114 1.73 -1.21 26.27
CA LEU A 114 0.30 -1.42 25.97
C LEU A 114 -0.52 -0.15 26.18
N GLN A 115 -0.21 0.63 27.23
CA GLN A 115 -0.89 1.92 27.46
C GLN A 115 -0.62 2.90 26.31
N TRP A 116 0.60 2.91 25.79
CA TRP A 116 0.98 3.73 24.64
C TRP A 116 0.25 3.29 23.36
N LEU A 117 0.18 1.98 23.10
CA LEU A 117 -0.61 1.42 22.01
C LEU A 117 -2.09 1.85 22.08
N HIS A 118 -2.70 1.80 23.27
CA HIS A 118 -4.09 2.24 23.44
C HIS A 118 -4.27 3.73 23.17
N LYS A 119 -3.36 4.58 23.65
CA LYS A 119 -3.39 6.03 23.37
C LYS A 119 -3.23 6.30 21.88
N PHE A 120 -2.30 5.62 21.22
CA PHE A 120 -2.07 5.78 19.79
C PHE A 120 -3.32 5.40 18.98
N ASN A 121 -3.91 4.23 19.26
CA ASN A 121 -5.16 3.83 18.60
C ASN A 121 -6.31 4.81 18.87
N ALA A 122 -6.43 5.34 20.09
CA ALA A 122 -7.43 6.35 20.40
C ALA A 122 -7.24 7.65 19.60
N TYR A 123 -6.00 8.06 19.31
CA TYR A 123 -5.74 9.20 18.42
C TYR A 123 -6.18 8.94 16.98
N LEU A 124 -5.89 7.73 16.46
CA LEU A 124 -6.36 7.34 15.13
C LEU A 124 -7.89 7.34 15.06
N GLU A 125 -8.56 6.78 16.07
CA GLU A 125 -10.02 6.77 16.17
C GLU A 125 -10.61 8.18 16.24
N ASN A 126 -10.03 9.07 17.06
CA ASN A 126 -10.50 10.46 17.20
C ASN A 126 -10.40 11.25 15.88
N CYS A 127 -9.38 10.97 15.07
CA CYS A 127 -9.19 11.56 13.74
C CYS A 127 -9.88 10.78 12.62
N ASN A 128 -10.59 9.69 12.95
CA ASN A 128 -11.17 8.77 11.98
C ASN A 128 -10.16 8.25 10.93
N LEU A 129 -8.91 8.05 11.36
CA LEU A 129 -7.80 7.55 10.54
C LEU A 129 -7.79 6.03 10.52
N HIS A 130 -7.72 5.47 9.32
CA HIS A 130 -7.75 4.03 9.09
C HIS A 130 -6.45 3.54 8.46
N ASP A 131 -6.05 2.31 8.77
CA ASP A 131 -4.88 1.69 8.16
C ASP A 131 -5.16 1.34 6.70
N LEU A 132 -4.39 1.91 5.76
CA LEU A 132 -4.55 1.55 4.35
C LEU A 132 -4.15 0.09 4.06
N GLN A 133 -3.22 -0.48 4.83
CA GLN A 133 -2.78 -1.86 4.60
C GLN A 133 -3.90 -2.87 4.89
N GLN A 134 -4.77 -2.60 5.86
CA GLN A 134 -5.92 -3.48 6.15
C GLN A 134 -6.84 -3.62 4.94
N PHE A 135 -7.08 -2.54 4.19
CA PHE A 135 -7.96 -2.58 3.02
C PHE A 135 -7.36 -3.40 1.87
N VAL A 136 -6.08 -3.18 1.56
CA VAL A 136 -5.39 -3.88 0.46
C VAL A 136 -5.32 -5.38 0.75
N VAL A 137 -4.96 -5.75 1.97
CA VAL A 137 -4.83 -7.16 2.37
C VAL A 137 -6.17 -7.89 2.32
N VAL A 138 -7.27 -7.25 2.71
CA VAL A 138 -8.60 -7.86 2.64
C VAL A 138 -9.04 -8.09 1.19
N GLN A 139 -8.79 -7.11 0.30
CA GLN A 139 -9.15 -7.23 -1.12
C GLN A 139 -8.31 -8.29 -1.86
N GLU A 140 -7.00 -8.34 -1.61
CA GLU A 140 -6.12 -9.38 -2.19
C GLU A 140 -6.54 -10.78 -1.73
N ARG A 141 -6.79 -10.96 -0.42
CA ARG A 141 -7.24 -12.25 0.12
C ARG A 141 -8.57 -12.70 -0.49
N LEU A 142 -9.52 -11.79 -0.66
CA LEU A 142 -10.79 -12.12 -1.28
C LEU A 142 -10.61 -12.56 -2.75
N SER A 143 -9.75 -11.86 -3.49
CA SER A 143 -9.42 -12.22 -4.87
C SER A 143 -8.77 -13.61 -4.95
N ASP A 144 -7.83 -13.92 -4.06
CA ASP A 144 -7.15 -15.22 -4.00
C ASP A 144 -8.10 -16.36 -3.61
N ASP A 145 -8.93 -16.13 -2.59
CA ASP A 145 -9.93 -17.11 -2.14
C ASP A 145 -10.97 -17.37 -3.25
N GLN A 146 -11.39 -16.32 -3.98
CA GLN A 146 -12.29 -16.45 -5.13
C GLN A 146 -11.67 -17.23 -6.28
N ALA A 147 -10.41 -16.96 -6.63
CA ALA A 147 -9.69 -17.66 -7.69
C ALA A 147 -9.49 -19.15 -7.36
N THR A 148 -9.18 -19.45 -6.10
CA THR A 148 -9.01 -20.81 -5.60
C THR A 148 -10.34 -21.57 -5.65
N LEU A 149 -11.41 -20.97 -5.12
CA LEU A 149 -12.75 -21.57 -5.13
C LEU A 149 -13.24 -21.83 -6.56
N HIS A 150 -13.07 -20.87 -7.47
CA HIS A 150 -13.42 -21.03 -8.87
C HIS A 150 -12.65 -22.19 -9.51
N SER A 151 -11.34 -22.31 -9.23
CA SER A 151 -10.52 -23.41 -9.76
C SER A 151 -11.00 -24.79 -9.28
N LEU A 152 -11.38 -24.90 -8.00
CA LEU A 152 -11.95 -26.13 -7.44
C LEU A 152 -13.32 -26.46 -8.04
N GLN A 153 -14.17 -25.45 -8.26
CA GLN A 153 -15.46 -25.64 -8.93
C GLN A 153 -15.29 -26.14 -10.36
N VAL A 154 -14.32 -25.59 -11.12
CA VAL A 154 -13.98 -26.08 -12.46
C VAL A 154 -13.49 -27.54 -12.41
N ALA A 155 -12.65 -27.90 -11.43
CA ALA A 155 -12.20 -29.28 -11.27
C ALA A 155 -13.36 -30.24 -10.94
N LEU A 156 -14.32 -29.83 -10.11
CA LEU A 156 -15.53 -30.61 -9.80
C LEU A 156 -16.47 -30.78 -10.99
N LEU A 157 -16.48 -29.83 -11.94
CA LEU A 157 -17.23 -30.02 -13.19
C LEU A 157 -16.66 -31.17 -14.03
N LEU A 158 -15.35 -31.42 -13.94
CA LEU A 158 -14.68 -32.51 -14.65
C LEU A 158 -14.80 -33.85 -13.92
N ASP A 159 -14.83 -33.83 -12.59
CA ASP A 159 -14.98 -35.03 -11.75
C ASP A 159 -15.94 -34.78 -10.56
N PRO A 160 -17.27 -34.89 -10.80
CA PRO A 160 -18.28 -34.53 -9.80
C PRO A 160 -18.37 -35.46 -8.59
N LEU A 161 -17.79 -36.65 -8.66
CA LEU A 161 -17.83 -37.66 -7.60
C LEU A 161 -16.53 -37.70 -6.77
N ASN A 162 -15.60 -36.79 -7.05
CA ASN A 162 -14.34 -36.70 -6.33
C ASN A 162 -14.55 -36.16 -4.91
N GLN A 163 -14.67 -37.07 -3.96
CA GLN A 163 -14.95 -36.73 -2.57
C GLN A 163 -13.88 -35.81 -1.95
N GLY A 164 -12.62 -35.95 -2.37
CA GLY A 164 -11.53 -35.06 -1.94
C GLY A 164 -11.69 -33.63 -2.45
N LEU A 165 -12.06 -33.45 -3.73
CA LEU A 165 -12.36 -32.11 -4.28
C LEU A 165 -13.60 -31.50 -3.65
N ILE A 166 -14.62 -32.29 -3.32
CA ILE A 166 -15.84 -31.82 -2.65
C ILE A 166 -15.51 -31.28 -1.25
N GLU A 167 -14.70 -32.00 -0.49
CA GLU A 167 -14.27 -31.58 0.85
C GLU A 167 -13.40 -30.31 0.79
N GLU A 168 -12.49 -30.22 -0.16
CA GLU A 168 -11.65 -29.05 -0.37
C GLU A 168 -12.48 -27.83 -0.80
N GLU A 169 -13.40 -28.01 -1.74
CA GLU A 169 -14.30 -26.95 -2.20
C GLU A 169 -15.22 -26.46 -1.08
N THR A 170 -15.73 -27.37 -0.25
CA THR A 170 -16.53 -27.02 0.93
C THR A 170 -15.71 -26.18 1.92
N ARG A 171 -14.42 -26.50 2.10
CA ARG A 171 -13.52 -25.75 2.98
C ARG A 171 -13.25 -24.35 2.42
N GLU A 172 -12.94 -24.25 1.15
CA GLU A 172 -12.66 -22.98 0.48
C GLU A 172 -13.91 -22.09 0.38
N ARG A 173 -15.10 -22.65 0.23
CA ARG A 173 -16.36 -21.88 0.35
C ARG A 173 -16.51 -21.22 1.72
N ARG A 174 -16.17 -21.92 2.81
CA ARG A 174 -16.22 -21.35 4.16
C ARG A 174 -15.20 -20.23 4.35
N ARG A 175 -13.99 -20.45 3.83
CA ARG A 175 -12.92 -19.46 3.88
C ARG A 175 -13.28 -18.20 3.08
N TYR A 176 -13.75 -18.35 1.85
CA TYR A 176 -14.26 -17.25 1.03
C TYR A 176 -15.41 -16.50 1.74
N ALA A 177 -16.34 -17.20 2.38
CA ALA A 177 -17.42 -16.56 3.14
C ALA A 177 -16.91 -15.74 4.34
N GLN A 178 -15.83 -16.17 5.01
CA GLN A 178 -15.20 -15.40 6.09
C GLN A 178 -14.50 -14.14 5.56
N SER A 179 -13.78 -14.27 4.44
CA SER A 179 -13.12 -13.13 3.78
C SER A 179 -14.13 -12.12 3.27
N LEU A 180 -15.24 -12.58 2.68
CA LEU A 180 -16.35 -11.72 2.24
C LEU A 180 -17.00 -11.00 3.42
N HIS A 181 -17.23 -11.69 4.54
CA HIS A 181 -17.77 -11.05 5.75
C HIS A 181 -16.85 -9.95 6.27
N THR A 182 -15.54 -10.20 6.28
CA THR A 182 -14.53 -9.22 6.69
C THR A 182 -14.55 -8.01 5.75
N GLU A 183 -14.65 -8.22 4.43
CA GLU A 183 -14.79 -7.13 3.47
C GLU A 183 -16.08 -6.32 3.71
N GLU A 184 -17.22 -6.98 3.94
CA GLU A 184 -18.48 -6.31 4.25
C GLU A 184 -18.39 -5.43 5.50
N GLU A 185 -17.69 -5.89 6.55
CA GLU A 185 -17.45 -5.09 7.75
C GLU A 185 -16.62 -3.84 7.45
N VAL A 186 -15.55 -4.01 6.66
CA VAL A 186 -14.70 -2.91 6.19
C VAL A 186 -15.50 -1.92 5.32
N MET A 187 -16.35 -2.41 4.42
CA MET A 187 -17.22 -1.58 3.58
C MET A 187 -18.31 -0.87 4.40
N ARG A 188 -18.85 -1.50 5.45
CA ARG A 188 -19.80 -0.87 6.37
C ARG A 188 -19.15 0.25 7.16
N GLN A 189 -17.89 0.06 7.61
CA GLN A 189 -17.12 1.13 8.22
C GLN A 189 -16.98 2.30 7.23
N LYS A 190 -16.65 2.03 5.96
CA LYS A 190 -16.59 3.04 4.90
C LYS A 190 -17.93 3.75 4.66
N ALA A 191 -19.06 3.05 4.70
CA ALA A 191 -20.39 3.63 4.45
C ALA A 191 -20.88 4.56 5.56
N ARG A 192 -20.41 4.38 6.81
CA ARG A 192 -20.69 5.33 7.91
C ARG A 192 -19.99 6.68 7.73
N LEU A 193 -19.08 6.79 6.76
CA LEU A 193 -18.28 7.98 6.47
C LEU A 193 -18.85 8.84 5.33
N ASN A 194 -19.95 8.42 4.70
CA ASN A 194 -20.67 9.17 3.67
C ASN A 194 -22.02 9.67 4.20
#